data_AF-A0AAZ1XFX5-F1
#
_entry.id   AF-A0AAZ1XFX5-F1
#
_cell.length_a   1.000
_cell.length_b   1.000
_cell.length_c   1.000
_cell.angle_alpha   90.00
_cell.angle_beta   90.00
_cell.angle_gamma   90.00
#
_symmetry.space_group_name_H-M   'P 1'
#
loop_
_entity.id
_entity.type
_entity.pdbx_description
1 polymer ?
#
loop_
_entity_poly.entity_id
_entity_poly.type
_entity_poly.pdbx_seq_one_letter_code
_entity_poly.pdbx_strand_id
1 'polypeptide(L)'
;MRVLFALFLVGCVCSGPQGLWVRVGDKSFPLEAVKQLKKIMELDENVGPHSDAQTFKTVCANPLVPQVFRPVCQRDEEVAVFSNLMVINMNECEICANPACAGCGY
;
A
#
# COMPACT_ATOMS: atom_id res chain seq x y z
N MET A 1 42.31 20.03 -1.00
CA MET A 1 40.99 20.48 -1.48
C MET A 1 40.20 19.45 -2.30
N ARG A 2 40.81 18.39 -2.88
CA ARG A 2 40.08 17.37 -3.65
C ARG A 2 39.53 16.18 -2.83
N VAL A 3 40.13 15.90 -1.67
CA VAL A 3 39.74 14.77 -0.80
C VAL A 3 38.53 15.11 0.08
N LEU A 4 38.37 16.40 0.45
CA LEU A 4 37.28 16.87 1.30
C LEU A 4 35.91 16.85 0.59
N PHE A 5 35.89 17.03 -0.73
CA PHE A 5 34.65 17.01 -1.53
C PHE A 5 34.10 15.60 -1.76
N ALA A 6 34.97 14.58 -1.72
CA ALA A 6 34.58 13.19 -1.93
C ALA A 6 33.88 12.58 -0.70
N LEU A 7 34.21 13.04 0.51
CA LEU A 7 33.59 12.55 1.74
C LEU A 7 32.17 13.08 1.97
N PHE A 8 31.82 14.24 1.40
CA PHE A 8 30.49 14.83 1.54
C PHE A 8 29.41 14.15 0.68
N LEU A 9 29.79 13.37 -0.33
CA LEU A 9 28.86 12.72 -1.26
C LEU A 9 28.47 11.29 -0.85
N VAL A 10 29.11 10.72 0.18
CA VAL A 10 28.78 9.38 0.73
C VAL A 10 27.82 9.49 1.93
N GLY A 11 27.07 10.58 1.99
CA GLY A 11 25.95 10.77 2.91
C GLY A 11 24.64 10.83 2.14
N CYS A 12 24.36 9.84 1.29
CA CYS A 12 23.00 9.65 0.78
C CYS A 12 22.13 9.21 1.95
N VAL A 13 21.69 10.18 2.76
CA VAL A 13 20.52 10.02 3.59
C VAL A 13 19.38 9.86 2.59
N CYS A 14 19.04 8.61 2.26
CA CYS A 14 17.76 8.25 1.68
C CYS A 14 16.68 8.48 2.74
N SER A 15 16.53 9.71 3.21
CA SER A 15 15.27 10.20 3.74
C SER A 15 14.36 10.41 2.53
N GLY A 16 13.93 9.30 1.94
CA GLY A 16 12.61 9.29 1.32
C GLY A 16 11.61 9.75 2.37
N PRO A 17 10.46 10.33 1.97
CA PRO A 17 9.39 10.59 2.92
C PRO A 17 9.22 9.32 3.76
N GLN A 18 9.18 9.45 5.08
CA GLN A 18 8.86 8.35 5.99
C GLN A 18 7.44 7.92 5.62
N GLY A 19 7.36 7.08 4.60
CA GLY A 19 6.11 6.66 4.02
C GLY A 19 5.50 5.72 5.02
N LEU A 20 4.22 5.92 5.30
CA LEU A 20 3.49 4.93 6.05
C LEU A 20 3.21 3.73 5.14
N TRP A 21 3.36 2.53 5.68
CA TRP A 21 3.13 1.28 4.97
C TRP A 21 2.03 0.51 5.68
N VAL A 22 1.29 -0.31 4.94
CA VAL A 22 0.29 -1.24 5.47
C VAL A 22 0.75 -2.67 5.17
N ARG A 23 0.79 -3.52 6.19
CA ARG A 23 1.19 -4.92 6.10
C ARG A 23 -0.04 -5.82 6.03
N VAL A 24 -0.04 -6.74 5.07
CA VAL A 24 -1.01 -7.83 4.95
C VAL A 24 -0.24 -9.12 4.74
N GLY A 25 -0.21 -9.97 5.76
CA GLY A 25 0.66 -11.15 5.78
C GLY A 25 2.13 -10.76 5.64
N ASP A 26 2.79 -11.30 4.62
CA ASP A 26 4.18 -11.02 4.26
C ASP A 26 4.36 -9.80 3.33
N LYS A 27 3.26 -9.24 2.81
CA LYS A 27 3.29 -8.13 1.84
C LYS A 27 3.17 -6.79 2.55
N SER A 28 3.85 -5.78 2.01
CA SER A 28 3.79 -4.40 2.50
C SER A 28 3.45 -3.46 1.36
N PHE A 29 2.49 -2.57 1.58
CA PHE A 29 1.99 -1.63 0.57
C PHE A 29 2.11 -0.19 1.07
N PRO A 30 2.49 0.78 0.24
CA PRO A 30 2.45 2.19 0.62
C PRO A 30 1.02 2.59 1.00
N LEU A 31 0.83 3.29 2.12
CA LEU A 31 -0.48 3.74 2.59
C LEU A 31 -1.24 4.52 1.51
N GLU A 32 -0.53 5.40 0.78
CA GLU A 32 -1.15 6.22 -0.27
C GLU A 32 -1.69 5.36 -1.42
N ALA A 33 -0.98 4.29 -1.79
CA ALA A 33 -1.49 3.34 -2.78
C ALA A 33 -2.72 2.59 -2.25
N VAL A 34 -2.73 2.21 -0.97
CA VAL A 34 -3.91 1.55 -0.35
C VAL A 34 -5.12 2.50 -0.35
N LYS A 35 -4.95 3.78 -0.04
CA LYS A 35 -6.03 4.77 -0.14
C LYS A 35 -6.57 4.91 -1.56
N GLN A 36 -5.69 4.95 -2.56
CA GLN A 36 -6.11 4.98 -3.97
C GLN A 36 -6.88 3.73 -4.37
N LEU A 37 -6.42 2.55 -3.94
CA LEU A 37 -7.13 1.29 -4.18
C LEU A 37 -8.52 1.29 -3.52
N LYS A 38 -8.63 1.73 -2.27
CA LYS A 38 -9.92 1.85 -1.58
C LYS A 38 -10.90 2.75 -2.31
N LYS A 39 -10.44 3.91 -2.78
CA LYS A 39 -11.28 4.80 -3.59
C LYS A 39 -11.82 4.10 -4.84
N ILE A 40 -11.01 3.25 -5.50
CA ILE A 40 -11.48 2.47 -6.67
C ILE A 40 -12.54 1.46 -6.26
N MET A 41 -12.34 0.78 -5.13
CA MET A 41 -13.26 -0.23 -4.59
C MET A 41 -14.59 0.40 -4.16
N GLU A 42 -14.55 1.60 -3.58
CA GLU A 42 -15.72 2.39 -3.18
C GLU A 42 -16.58 2.87 -4.37
N LEU A 43 -16.06 2.84 -5.61
CA LEU A 43 -16.84 3.18 -6.81
C LEU A 43 -17.78 2.05 -7.23
N ASP A 44 -17.56 0.81 -6.77
CA ASP A 44 -18.38 -0.34 -7.10
C ASP A 44 -19.11 -0.83 -5.83
N GLU A 45 -20.42 -0.60 -5.77
CA GLU A 45 -21.26 -0.95 -4.62
C GLU A 45 -21.32 -2.47 -4.35
N ASN A 46 -20.86 -3.31 -5.30
CA ASN A 46 -20.77 -4.76 -5.12
C ASN A 46 -19.50 -5.19 -4.38
N VAL A 47 -18.54 -4.27 -4.21
CA VAL A 47 -17.26 -4.54 -3.56
C VAL A 47 -17.38 -4.32 -2.06
N GLY A 48 -17.19 -5.38 -1.29
CA GLY A 48 -17.16 -5.38 0.17
C GLY A 48 -16.16 -6.38 0.74
N PRO A 49 -15.91 -6.37 2.07
CA PRO A 49 -14.85 -7.18 2.68
C PRO A 49 -14.96 -8.70 2.41
N HIS A 50 -16.16 -9.18 2.13
CA HIS A 50 -16.47 -10.58 1.83
C HIS A 50 -16.77 -10.85 0.35
N SER A 51 -16.39 -9.92 -0.54
CA SER A 51 -16.52 -10.11 -1.99
C SER A 51 -15.75 -11.32 -2.48
N ASP A 52 -16.27 -11.93 -3.53
CA ASP A 52 -15.64 -13.07 -4.17
C ASP A 52 -14.49 -12.66 -5.11
N ALA A 53 -13.80 -13.66 -5.65
CA ALA A 53 -12.71 -13.45 -6.60
C ALA A 53 -13.17 -12.73 -7.88
N GLN A 54 -14.40 -12.97 -8.35
CA GLN A 54 -14.87 -12.35 -9.58
C GLN A 54 -15.08 -10.84 -9.39
N THR A 55 -15.65 -10.43 -8.26
CA THR A 55 -15.75 -9.02 -7.87
C THR A 55 -14.38 -8.38 -7.71
N PHE A 56 -13.40 -9.03 -7.10
CA PHE A 56 -12.05 -8.44 -7.03
C PHE A 56 -11.31 -8.43 -8.37
N LYS A 57 -11.64 -9.33 -9.30
CA LYS A 57 -11.12 -9.29 -10.68
C LYS A 57 -11.61 -8.07 -11.45
N THR A 58 -12.82 -7.57 -11.20
CA THR A 58 -13.27 -6.30 -11.79
C THR A 58 -12.45 -5.12 -11.25
N VAL A 59 -12.13 -5.12 -9.96
CA VAL A 59 -11.18 -4.15 -9.37
C VAL A 59 -9.83 -4.24 -10.07
N CYS A 60 -9.26 -5.44 -10.23
CA CYS A 60 -7.99 -5.67 -10.92
C CYS A 60 -7.98 -5.22 -12.40
N ALA A 61 -9.12 -5.30 -13.08
CA ALA A 61 -9.29 -4.84 -14.45
C ALA A 61 -9.31 -3.31 -14.57
N ASN A 62 -9.52 -2.57 -13.46
CA ASN A 62 -9.54 -1.12 -13.49
C ASN A 62 -8.13 -0.56 -13.85
N PRO A 63 -8.02 0.29 -14.88
CA PRO A 63 -6.72 0.83 -15.32
C PRO A 63 -6.06 1.73 -14.26
N LEU A 64 -6.85 2.30 -13.34
CA LEU A 64 -6.38 3.18 -12.27
C LEU A 64 -5.81 2.41 -11.07
N VAL A 65 -5.89 1.07 -11.04
CA VAL A 65 -5.29 0.27 -9.97
C VAL A 65 -3.80 0.59 -9.85
N PRO A 66 -3.32 0.98 -8.66
CA PRO A 66 -1.91 1.28 -8.45
C PRO A 66 -1.01 0.10 -8.84
N GLN A 67 0.12 0.41 -9.49
CA GLN A 67 1.09 -0.57 -10.01
C GLN A 67 1.51 -1.61 -8.96
N VAL A 68 1.63 -1.22 -7.69
CA VAL A 68 2.02 -2.09 -6.57
C VAL A 68 1.04 -3.25 -6.33
N PHE A 69 -0.21 -3.14 -6.76
CA PHE A 69 -1.21 -4.21 -6.65
C PHE A 69 -1.31 -5.09 -7.90
N ARG A 70 -0.66 -4.74 -9.02
CA ARG A 70 -0.66 -5.58 -10.23
C ARG A 70 -0.14 -7.01 -9.96
N PRO A 71 0.93 -7.22 -9.16
CA PRO A 71 1.39 -8.56 -8.82
C PRO A 71 0.44 -9.35 -7.92
N VAL A 72 -0.47 -8.69 -7.21
CA VAL A 72 -1.53 -9.35 -6.41
C VAL A 72 -2.56 -9.95 -7.37
N CYS A 73 -3.05 -9.13 -8.30
CA CYS A 73 -4.00 -9.54 -9.33
C CYS A 73 -3.46 -10.65 -10.26
N GLN A 74 -2.17 -10.61 -10.59
CA GLN A 74 -1.54 -11.61 -11.46
C GLN A 74 -1.34 -12.98 -10.80
N ARG A 75 -1.36 -13.03 -9.46
CA ARG A 75 -1.16 -14.25 -8.68
C ARG A 75 -2.45 -14.80 -8.09
N ASP A 76 -3.60 -14.27 -8.50
CA ASP A 76 -4.92 -14.58 -7.92
C ASP A 76 -4.96 -14.40 -6.38
N GLU A 77 -4.17 -13.44 -5.86
CA GLU A 77 -4.06 -13.14 -4.42
C GLU A 77 -5.05 -12.02 -3.98
N GLU A 78 -5.89 -11.51 -4.90
CA GLU A 78 -6.74 -10.35 -4.67
C GLU A 78 -7.74 -10.54 -3.53
N VAL A 79 -8.34 -11.73 -3.39
CA VAL A 79 -9.26 -12.01 -2.29
C VAL A 79 -8.54 -11.88 -0.95
N ALA A 80 -7.39 -12.54 -0.79
CA ALA A 80 -6.64 -12.53 0.46
C ALA A 80 -6.11 -11.13 0.80
N VAL A 81 -5.68 -10.36 -0.19
CA VAL A 81 -5.08 -9.04 0.06
C VAL A 81 -6.14 -7.94 0.18
N PHE A 82 -7.05 -7.83 -0.78
CA PHE A 82 -7.98 -6.71 -0.85
C PHE A 82 -9.04 -6.77 0.26
N SER A 83 -9.54 -7.95 0.63
CA SER A 83 -10.43 -8.10 1.80
C SER A 83 -9.79 -7.59 3.09
N ASN A 84 -8.51 -7.91 3.33
CA ASN A 84 -7.77 -7.41 4.48
C ASN A 84 -7.55 -5.90 4.41
N LEU A 85 -7.20 -5.37 3.24
CA LEU A 85 -7.01 -3.92 3.09
C LEU A 85 -8.32 -3.15 3.32
N MET A 86 -9.49 -3.67 2.92
CA MET A 86 -10.77 -3.01 3.15
C MET A 86 -11.05 -2.76 4.64
N VAL A 87 -10.77 -3.75 5.49
CA VAL A 87 -11.10 -3.65 6.93
C VAL A 87 -10.13 -2.76 7.71
N ILE A 88 -8.92 -2.52 7.20
CA ILE A 88 -7.93 -1.66 7.88
C ILE A 88 -8.37 -0.20 7.78
N ASN A 89 -8.47 0.52 8.89
CA ASN A 89 -8.81 1.94 8.86
C ASN A 89 -7.59 2.79 8.48
N MET A 90 -7.67 3.52 7.38
CA MET A 90 -6.54 4.30 6.86
C MET A 90 -6.23 5.51 7.75
N ASN A 91 -7.21 6.04 8.47
CA ASN A 91 -6.99 7.18 9.38
C ASN A 91 -6.21 6.71 10.61
N GLU A 92 -6.48 5.51 11.12
CA GLU A 92 -5.70 4.91 12.21
C GLU A 92 -4.25 4.66 11.79
N CYS A 93 -4.01 4.33 10.53
CA CYS A 93 -2.66 4.28 9.99
C CYS A 93 -1.98 5.66 10.07
N GLU A 94 -2.62 6.74 9.62
CA GLU A 94 -2.01 8.08 9.64
C GLU A 94 -1.58 8.55 11.04
N ILE A 95 -2.35 8.17 12.07
CA ILE A 95 -2.04 8.50 13.47
C ILE A 95 -1.29 7.39 14.20
N CYS A 96 -0.77 6.37 13.49
CA CYS A 96 0.00 5.27 14.07
C CYS A 96 -0.75 4.48 15.15
N ALA A 97 -2.07 4.38 15.04
CA ALA A 97 -2.96 3.70 16.00
C ALA A 97 -3.34 2.27 15.57
N ASN A 98 -2.96 1.84 14.36
CA ASN A 98 -3.24 0.49 13.87
C ASN A 98 -1.94 -0.31 13.65
N PRO A 99 -1.79 -1.52 14.24
CA PRO A 99 -0.56 -2.30 14.20
C PRO A 99 -0.25 -2.90 12.83
N ALA A 100 -1.21 -2.92 11.90
CA ALA A 100 -0.94 -3.27 10.51
C ALA A 100 -0.07 -2.22 9.82
N CYS A 101 0.03 -1.01 10.38
CA CYS A 101 0.73 0.10 9.77
C CYS A 101 2.16 0.21 10.31
N ALA A 102 3.12 0.47 9.42
CA ALA A 102 4.54 0.56 9.71
C ALA A 102 5.14 1.85 9.13
N GLY A 103 6.34 2.23 9.59
CA GLY A 103 6.99 3.47 9.18
C GLY A 103 6.70 4.66 10.10
N CYS A 104 5.94 4.45 11.16
CA CYS A 104 5.84 5.39 12.28
C CYS A 104 7.21 5.49 12.97
N GLY A 105 7.83 6.68 12.90
CA GLY A 105 9.05 6.97 13.63
C GLY A 105 8.78 7.08 15.12
N TYR A 106 9.65 6.49 15.93
CA TYR A 106 9.84 6.88 17.33
C TYR A 106 11.07 7.77 17.41
#